data_AF-A0A369JMF4-F1
#
_entry.id   AF-A0A369JMF4-F1
#
_cell.length_a   1.000
_cell.length_b   1.000
_cell.length_c   1.000
_cell.angle_alpha   90.00
_cell.angle_beta   90.00
_cell.angle_gamma   90.00
#
_symmetry.space_group_name_H-M   'P 1'
#
loop_
_entity.id
_entity.type
_entity.pdbx_description
1 polymer ?
#
loop_
_entity_poly.entity_id
_entity_poly.type
_entity_poly.pdbx_seq_one_letter_code
_entity_poly.pdbx_strand_id
1 'polypeptide(L)'
;MTVKATFRRTGLVPFDPSVVVTPQVLAPSKELSTSGHFPIPQPSPVRAVAEAFKTVRSCVKHPGTMSRTIRHTVSAPTTTHINHPPRWPTMTDRAAQMADKLSTTSASFLVSEDTHSRLHWSPTTILPRLPLLPETTWDKVLASPTHKRSRNELEEENRSSDGHSECCEGSWLTERECWKARTNLYVEDLREQLNHREKRRKKGHADALLHTNMGQVFTSKEFWKL
;
A
#
# COMPACT_ATOMS: atom_id res chain seq x y z
N MET A 1 6.68 11.91 -23.50
CA MET A 1 7.92 11.33 -22.94
C MET A 1 8.40 10.27 -23.94
N THR A 2 9.60 10.40 -24.50
CA THR A 2 10.10 9.44 -25.51
C THR A 2 10.85 8.29 -24.83
N VAL A 3 10.84 7.09 -25.42
CA VAL A 3 11.54 5.90 -24.91
C VAL A 3 13.03 6.18 -24.64
N LYS A 4 13.67 6.96 -25.52
CA LYS A 4 15.06 7.43 -25.34
C LYS A 4 15.25 8.29 -24.09
N ALA A 5 14.29 9.14 -23.73
CA ALA A 5 14.36 9.95 -22.52
C ALA A 5 14.22 9.11 -21.25
N THR A 6 13.43 8.03 -21.31
CA THR A 6 13.28 7.10 -20.19
C THR A 6 14.57 6.33 -19.92
N PHE A 7 15.21 5.77 -20.96
CA PHE A 7 16.51 5.10 -20.83
C PHE A 7 17.62 6.03 -20.32
N ARG A 8 17.64 7.29 -20.78
CA ARG A 8 18.56 8.30 -20.25
C ARG A 8 18.34 8.59 -18.77
N ARG A 9 17.08 8.58 -18.33
CA ARG A 9 16.72 8.85 -16.93
C ARG A 9 17.01 7.66 -16.02
N THR A 10 16.84 6.44 -16.50
CA THR A 10 17.07 5.22 -15.71
C THR A 10 18.51 4.72 -15.77
N GLY A 11 19.33 5.23 -16.70
CA GLY A 11 20.70 4.76 -16.91
C GLY A 11 20.79 3.36 -17.53
N LEU A 12 19.65 2.77 -17.90
CA LEU A 12 19.60 1.46 -18.54
C LEU A 12 20.00 1.61 -20.01
N VAL A 13 21.07 0.92 -20.41
CA VAL A 13 21.51 0.82 -21.80
C VAL A 13 20.93 -0.47 -22.38
N PRO A 14 20.15 -0.41 -23.47
CA PRO A 14 19.66 -1.62 -24.14
C PRO A 14 20.85 -2.46 -24.63
N PHE A 15 20.74 -3.78 -24.47
CA PHE A 15 21.79 -4.72 -24.91
C PHE A 15 22.06 -4.63 -26.42
N ASP A 16 21.01 -4.37 -27.22
CA ASP A 16 21.12 -4.05 -28.64
C ASP A 16 20.47 -2.69 -28.94
N PRO A 17 21.26 -1.63 -29.22
CA PRO A 17 20.72 -0.31 -29.52
C PRO A 17 20.01 -0.25 -30.88
N SER A 18 20.25 -1.22 -31.78
CA SER A 18 19.61 -1.24 -33.10
C SER A 18 18.13 -1.60 -33.02
N VAL A 19 17.72 -2.40 -32.04
CA VAL A 19 16.33 -2.85 -31.84
C VAL A 19 15.43 -1.74 -31.30
N VAL A 20 15.96 -0.81 -30.50
CA VAL A 20 15.17 0.23 -29.81
C VAL A 20 14.92 1.46 -30.69
N VAL A 21 15.67 1.62 -31.78
CA VAL A 21 15.61 2.83 -32.62
C VAL A 21 14.68 2.67 -33.83
N THR A 22 14.24 1.44 -34.14
CA THR A 22 13.33 1.19 -35.26
C THR A 22 11.97 1.86 -34.98
N PRO A 23 11.44 2.69 -35.89
CA PRO A 23 10.14 3.38 -35.71
C PRO A 23 8.98 2.43 -35.38
N GLN A 24 9.01 1.19 -35.88
CA GLN A 24 8.04 0.13 -35.58
C GLN A 24 8.07 -0.34 -34.11
N VAL A 25 9.22 -0.29 -33.44
CA VAL A 25 9.41 -0.74 -32.05
C VAL A 25 9.23 0.42 -31.05
N LEU A 26 9.18 1.67 -31.54
CA LEU A 26 8.88 2.85 -30.73
C LEU A 26 7.38 3.05 -30.48
N ALA A 27 6.51 2.26 -31.12
CA ALA A 27 5.04 2.37 -31.03
C ALA A 27 4.23 1.08 -30.71
N PRO A 28 4.69 0.04 -29.98
CA PRO A 28 3.83 -1.12 -29.70
C PRO A 28 2.75 -0.79 -28.65
N SER A 29 2.93 0.26 -27.86
CA SER A 29 2.05 0.50 -26.72
C SER A 29 0.73 1.14 -27.10
N LYS A 30 0.53 1.69 -28.30
CA LYS A 30 -0.73 2.38 -28.62
C LYS A 30 -1.84 1.43 -29.07
N GLU A 31 -1.50 0.40 -29.82
CA GLU A 31 -2.46 -0.60 -30.31
C GLU A 31 -2.77 -1.67 -29.26
N LEU A 32 -1.80 -2.00 -28.39
CA LEU A 32 -1.99 -2.90 -27.26
C LEU A 32 -2.31 -2.19 -25.95
N SER A 33 -2.28 -0.84 -25.91
CA SER A 33 -2.87 -0.13 -24.78
C SER A 33 -4.37 -0.32 -24.88
N THR A 34 -4.85 -1.31 -24.13
CA THR A 34 -6.24 -1.35 -23.73
C THR A 34 -6.47 -0.15 -22.84
N SER A 35 -6.72 1.03 -23.43
CA SER A 35 -7.46 2.09 -22.76
C SER A 35 -8.92 1.64 -22.64
N GLY A 36 -9.13 0.50 -22.00
CA GLY A 36 -10.44 -0.02 -21.64
C GLY A 36 -10.80 0.61 -20.31
N HIS A 37 -11.88 1.40 -20.29
CA HIS A 37 -12.59 1.56 -19.04
C HIS A 37 -13.04 0.15 -18.63
N PHE A 38 -12.68 -0.30 -17.43
CA PHE A 38 -13.17 -1.58 -16.92
C PHE A 38 -14.70 -1.56 -17.05
N PRO A 39 -15.31 -2.46 -17.87
CA PRO A 39 -16.72 -2.35 -18.23
C PRO A 39 -17.64 -2.50 -17.01
N ILE A 40 -17.10 -3.08 -15.94
CA ILE A 40 -17.72 -3.14 -14.63
C ILE A 40 -16.83 -2.32 -13.71
N PRO A 41 -17.34 -1.24 -13.11
CA PRO A 41 -16.54 -0.49 -12.16
C PRO A 41 -16.20 -1.42 -11.02
N GLN A 42 -14.90 -1.59 -10.75
CA GLN A 42 -14.41 -2.55 -9.77
C GLN A 42 -15.16 -2.32 -8.45
N PRO A 43 -15.98 -3.27 -7.96
CA PRO A 43 -16.71 -3.14 -6.69
C PRO A 43 -15.77 -3.25 -5.48
N SER A 44 -14.48 -3.05 -5.73
CA SER A 44 -13.39 -3.24 -4.81
C SER A 44 -13.27 -2.05 -3.86
N PRO A 45 -12.88 -2.28 -2.61
CA PRO A 45 -12.38 -1.27 -1.67
C PRO A 45 -11.44 -0.23 -2.29
N VAL A 46 -10.65 -0.67 -3.27
CA VAL A 46 -9.72 0.17 -4.02
C VAL A 46 -10.43 1.36 -4.69
N ARG A 47 -11.68 1.19 -5.14
CA ARG A 47 -12.47 2.27 -5.73
C ARG A 47 -12.85 3.33 -4.68
N ALA A 48 -13.31 2.91 -3.51
CA ALA A 48 -13.67 3.83 -2.42
C ALA A 48 -12.45 4.64 -1.95
N VAL A 49 -11.30 3.97 -1.83
CA VAL A 49 -10.01 4.61 -1.52
C VAL A 49 -9.59 5.59 -2.63
N ALA A 50 -9.63 5.16 -3.89
CA ALA A 50 -9.26 6.01 -5.02
C ALA A 50 -10.18 7.22 -5.19
N GLU A 51 -11.49 7.09 -4.96
CA GLU A 51 -12.43 8.21 -4.97
C GLU A 51 -12.19 9.17 -3.80
N ALA A 52 -11.89 8.67 -2.61
CA ALA A 52 -11.48 9.52 -1.49
C ALA A 52 -10.21 10.33 -1.83
N PHE A 53 -9.18 9.70 -2.39
CA PHE A 53 -7.96 10.40 -2.81
C PHE A 53 -8.21 11.41 -3.95
N LYS A 54 -9.10 11.12 -4.90
CA LYS A 54 -9.49 12.07 -5.94
C LYS A 54 -10.13 13.32 -5.35
N THR A 55 -11.01 13.14 -4.36
CA THR A 55 -11.69 14.24 -3.66
C THR A 55 -10.68 15.14 -2.95
N VAL A 56 -9.68 14.56 -2.29
CA VAL A 56 -8.59 15.30 -1.63
C VAL A 56 -7.79 16.15 -2.63
N ARG A 57 -7.51 15.63 -3.82
CA ARG A 57 -6.73 16.33 -4.86
C ARG A 57 -7.51 17.49 -5.50
N SER A 58 -8.82 17.39 -5.64
CA SER A 58 -9.64 18.50 -6.18
C SER A 58 -9.67 19.73 -5.28
N CYS A 59 -9.48 19.58 -3.97
CA CYS A 59 -9.49 20.70 -3.02
C CYS A 59 -8.23 21.58 -3.06
N VAL A 60 -7.17 21.14 -3.75
CA VAL A 60 -5.87 21.86 -3.81
C VAL A 60 -5.76 22.76 -5.05
N LYS A 61 -6.78 22.76 -5.93
CA LYS A 61 -6.79 23.64 -7.10
C LYS A 61 -7.14 25.08 -6.72
N HIS A 62 -6.09 25.79 -6.31
CA HIS A 62 -5.87 27.24 -6.36
C HIS A 62 -6.94 28.18 -5.77
N PRO A 63 -6.65 28.84 -4.62
CA PRO A 63 -7.27 30.11 -4.27
C PRO A 63 -6.66 31.21 -5.16
N GLY A 64 -7.25 31.52 -6.31
CA GLY A 64 -6.63 32.55 -7.15
C GLY A 64 -7.23 32.77 -8.53
N THR A 65 -8.54 32.67 -8.71
CA THR A 65 -9.16 33.33 -9.86
C THR A 65 -10.50 33.86 -9.42
N MET A 66 -10.49 35.11 -8.94
CA MET A 66 -11.70 35.87 -8.68
C MET A 66 -12.48 36.05 -9.98
N SER A 67 -13.44 35.16 -10.24
CA SER A 67 -14.49 35.43 -11.21
C SER A 67 -15.38 36.53 -10.64
N ARG A 68 -15.03 37.76 -11.02
CA ARG A 68 -15.73 39.00 -10.72
C ARG A 68 -17.10 38.97 -11.40
N THR A 69 -18.07 38.33 -10.77
CA THR A 69 -19.47 38.39 -11.20
C THR A 69 -20.07 39.66 -10.62
N ILE A 70 -20.20 40.68 -11.46
CA ILE A 70 -20.93 41.91 -11.14
C ILE A 70 -22.43 41.56 -11.15
N ARG A 71 -23.10 41.63 -9.99
CA ARG A 71 -24.57 41.70 -9.91
C ARG A 71 -24.97 42.89 -9.06
N HIS A 72 -25.81 43.73 -9.64
CA HIS A 72 -26.45 44.88 -9.01
C HIS A 72 -27.75 44.49 -8.29
N THR A 73 -28.15 45.35 -7.33
CA THR A 73 -29.49 45.62 -6.74
C THR A 73 -30.09 44.57 -5.77
N VAL A 74 -30.09 44.78 -4.43
CA VAL A 74 -31.01 45.58 -3.54
C VAL A 74 -32.37 44.85 -3.38
N SER A 75 -32.85 44.28 -2.26
CA SER A 75 -32.93 44.70 -0.83
C SER A 75 -33.21 43.52 0.14
N ALA A 76 -32.79 43.67 1.42
CA ALA A 76 -33.28 43.17 2.75
C ALA A 76 -34.22 41.93 2.90
N PRO A 77 -34.19 41.13 4.01
CA PRO A 77 -33.86 41.53 5.38
C PRO A 77 -32.77 40.71 6.12
N THR A 78 -32.19 41.41 7.09
CA THR A 78 -31.07 41.07 7.97
C THR A 78 -31.34 39.82 8.82
N THR A 79 -30.68 38.72 8.48
CA THR A 79 -30.25 37.71 9.45
C THR A 79 -28.74 37.79 9.50
N THR A 80 -28.17 38.23 10.62
CA THR A 80 -26.72 38.29 10.89
C THR A 80 -26.17 36.86 11.03
N HIS A 81 -26.16 36.11 9.93
CA HIS A 81 -25.41 34.86 9.84
C HIS A 81 -23.95 35.26 9.67
N ILE A 82 -23.16 35.13 10.74
CA ILE A 82 -21.72 35.36 10.70
C ILE A 82 -21.17 34.38 9.68
N ASN A 83 -20.84 34.90 8.49
CA ASN A 83 -20.25 34.15 7.39
C ASN A 83 -18.80 33.83 7.76
N HIS A 84 -18.62 32.86 8.65
CA HIS A 84 -17.31 32.25 8.83
C HIS A 84 -16.91 31.60 7.50
N PRO A 85 -15.70 31.85 7.00
CA PRO A 85 -15.22 31.14 5.82
C PRO A 85 -15.33 29.63 6.10
N PRO A 86 -15.77 28.83 5.12
CA PRO A 86 -15.94 27.40 5.33
C PRO A 86 -14.63 26.82 5.87
N ARG A 87 -14.69 26.35 7.12
CA ARG A 87 -13.54 25.76 7.80
C ARG A 87 -13.10 24.57 6.96
N TRP A 88 -11.90 24.65 6.38
CA TRP A 88 -11.36 23.54 5.61
C TRP A 88 -11.29 22.30 6.50
N PRO A 89 -11.84 21.15 6.07
CA PRO A 89 -11.80 19.95 6.89
C PRO A 89 -10.34 19.58 7.14
N THR A 90 -10.01 19.39 8.42
CA THR A 90 -8.68 18.97 8.86
C THR A 90 -8.36 17.58 8.32
N MET A 91 -7.09 17.17 8.30
CA MET A 91 -6.72 15.81 7.86
C MET A 91 -7.46 14.73 8.69
N THR A 92 -7.71 15.01 9.97
CA THR A 92 -8.49 14.15 10.87
C THR A 92 -9.94 14.00 10.39
N ASP A 93 -10.61 15.09 10.03
CA ASP A 93 -11.99 15.04 9.51
C ASP A 93 -12.08 14.23 8.21
N ARG A 94 -11.04 14.33 7.37
CA ARG A 94 -10.94 13.57 6.11
C ARG A 94 -10.69 12.09 6.35
N ALA A 95 -9.85 11.76 7.34
CA ALA A 95 -9.61 10.38 7.75
C ALA A 95 -10.89 9.76 8.32
N ALA A 96 -11.64 10.49 9.15
CA ALA A 96 -12.93 10.07 9.67
C ALA A 96 -13.97 9.85 8.56
N GLN A 97 -14.05 10.73 7.57
CA GLN A 97 -14.93 10.52 6.40
C GLN A 97 -14.52 9.31 5.55
N MET A 98 -13.22 9.08 5.36
CA MET A 98 -12.75 7.87 4.67
C MET A 98 -13.10 6.62 5.45
N ALA A 99 -12.92 6.67 6.76
CA ALA A 99 -13.25 5.58 7.67
C ALA A 99 -14.74 5.22 7.59
N ASP A 100 -15.61 6.23 7.68
CA ASP A 100 -17.06 6.08 7.58
C ASP A 100 -17.48 5.47 6.24
N LYS A 101 -16.93 5.97 5.12
CA LYS A 101 -17.21 5.40 3.79
C LYS A 101 -16.74 3.96 3.66
N LEU A 102 -15.54 3.64 4.15
CA LEU A 102 -15.00 2.28 4.08
C LEU A 102 -15.78 1.30 4.97
N SER A 103 -16.34 1.76 6.09
CA SER A 103 -17.16 0.95 7.00
C SER A 103 -18.39 0.34 6.33
N THR A 104 -18.95 1.00 5.31
CA THR A 104 -20.11 0.54 4.54
C THR A 104 -19.76 -0.39 3.38
N THR A 105 -18.47 -0.64 3.15
CA THR A 105 -17.98 -1.49 2.05
C THR A 105 -17.51 -2.85 2.57
N SER A 106 -17.17 -3.76 1.66
CA SER A 106 -16.50 -5.02 2.02
C SER A 106 -15.11 -4.83 2.64
N ALA A 107 -14.59 -3.60 2.70
CA ALA A 107 -13.37 -3.21 3.40
C ALA A 107 -13.61 -2.61 4.79
N SER A 108 -14.79 -2.80 5.38
CA SER A 108 -15.07 -2.40 6.76
C SER A 108 -14.03 -2.92 7.75
N PHE A 109 -13.43 -4.08 7.49
CA PHE A 109 -12.33 -4.65 8.29
C PHE A 109 -11.05 -3.80 8.35
N LEU A 110 -10.82 -2.88 7.39
CA LEU A 110 -9.68 -1.97 7.43
C LEU A 110 -9.88 -0.81 8.42
N VAL A 111 -11.11 -0.59 8.85
CA VAL A 111 -11.52 0.56 9.65
C VAL A 111 -12.19 0.16 10.97
N SER A 112 -12.67 -1.08 11.05
CA SER A 112 -13.33 -1.60 12.23
C SER A 112 -12.32 -1.64 13.38
N GLU A 113 -12.67 -1.01 14.49
CA GLU A 113 -11.91 -1.09 15.74
C GLU A 113 -12.01 -2.47 16.41
N ASP A 114 -12.79 -3.40 15.84
CA ASP A 114 -12.92 -4.75 16.35
C ASP A 114 -11.58 -5.53 16.25
N THR A 115 -10.88 -5.54 17.37
CA THR A 115 -9.62 -6.24 17.65
C THR A 115 -9.72 -7.77 17.58
N HIS A 116 -10.92 -8.31 17.39
CA HIS A 116 -11.23 -9.74 17.46
C HIS A 116 -10.83 -10.56 16.22
N SER A 117 -10.47 -9.90 15.12
CA SER A 117 -10.15 -10.58 13.85
C SER A 117 -8.68 -10.86 13.66
N ARG A 118 -7.85 -10.62 14.69
CA ARG A 118 -6.42 -10.71 14.54
C ARG A 118 -6.11 -12.15 13.96
N LEU A 119 -6.72 -13.21 14.46
CA LEU A 119 -6.15 -14.57 14.51
C LEU A 119 -5.72 -15.36 13.20
N HIS A 120 -4.64 -15.05 12.38
CA HIS A 120 -4.01 -15.94 11.29
C HIS A 120 -2.46 -15.76 10.72
N TRP A 121 -1.31 -16.29 11.29
CA TRP A 121 0.15 -16.54 10.78
C TRP A 121 0.50 -16.90 9.31
N SER A 122 1.04 -15.95 8.54
CA SER A 122 1.69 -16.21 7.25
C SER A 122 3.22 -16.41 7.35
N PRO A 123 3.82 -17.26 6.48
CA PRO A 123 5.23 -17.62 6.54
C PRO A 123 6.14 -16.44 6.20
N THR A 124 7.29 -16.36 6.87
CA THR A 124 8.32 -15.34 6.67
C THR A 124 8.75 -15.28 5.22
N THR A 125 8.41 -14.20 4.52
CA THR A 125 8.91 -13.93 3.16
C THR A 125 10.43 -13.74 3.23
N ILE A 126 11.18 -14.74 2.79
CA ILE A 126 12.63 -14.64 2.62
C ILE A 126 12.86 -13.76 1.38
N LEU A 127 13.08 -12.47 1.60
CA LEU A 127 13.52 -11.55 0.55
C LEU A 127 14.98 -11.90 0.19
N PRO A 128 15.30 -12.21 -1.09
CA PRO A 128 16.67 -12.48 -1.50
C PRO A 128 17.54 -11.25 -1.25
N ARG A 129 18.76 -11.50 -0.76
CA ARG A 129 19.76 -10.47 -0.49
C ARG A 129 20.08 -9.75 -1.82
N LEU A 130 19.89 -8.43 -1.84
CA LEU A 130 20.20 -7.62 -3.03
C LEU A 130 21.70 -7.77 -3.37
N PRO A 131 22.05 -7.84 -4.66
CA PRO A 131 23.45 -7.89 -5.09
C PRO A 131 24.18 -6.63 -4.61
N LEU A 132 25.42 -6.81 -4.16
CA LEU A 132 26.30 -5.70 -3.80
C LEU A 132 26.50 -4.82 -5.04
N LEU A 133 26.11 -3.56 -4.95
CA LEU A 133 26.38 -2.59 -6.00
C LEU A 133 27.90 -2.39 -6.12
N PRO A 134 28.44 -2.29 -7.34
CA PRO A 134 29.87 -2.05 -7.54
C PRO A 134 30.26 -0.72 -6.88
N GLU A 135 31.40 -0.72 -6.17
CA GLU A 135 31.93 0.50 -5.58
C GLU A 135 32.14 1.55 -6.68
N THR A 136 31.47 2.68 -6.54
CA THR A 136 31.62 3.83 -7.44
C THR A 136 33.03 4.38 -7.31
N THR A 137 33.88 4.05 -8.29
CA THR A 137 35.24 4.60 -8.41
C THR A 137 35.15 6.01 -8.99
N TRP A 138 35.25 7.03 -8.13
CA TRP A 138 35.16 8.46 -8.48
C TRP A 138 36.15 8.90 -9.57
N ASP A 139 37.27 8.19 -9.70
CA ASP A 139 38.30 8.47 -10.70
C ASP A 139 37.76 8.42 -12.14
N LYS A 140 36.78 7.55 -12.41
CA LYS A 140 36.15 7.44 -13.74
C LYS A 140 35.21 8.60 -14.05
N VAL A 141 34.58 9.17 -13.02
CA VAL A 141 33.67 10.32 -13.16
C VAL A 141 34.47 11.59 -13.40
N LEU A 142 35.59 11.76 -12.67
CA LEU A 142 36.48 12.91 -12.80
C LEU A 142 37.30 12.91 -14.09
N ALA A 143 37.61 11.73 -14.64
CA ALA A 143 38.29 11.60 -15.93
C ALA A 143 37.39 11.91 -17.15
N SER A 144 36.08 12.13 -16.96
CA SER A 144 35.17 12.39 -18.06
C SER A 144 35.23 13.87 -18.51
N PRO A 145 35.67 14.17 -19.74
CA PRO A 145 35.79 15.55 -20.26
C PRO A 145 34.44 16.27 -20.42
N THR A 146 33.33 15.55 -20.24
CA THR A 146 31.97 16.10 -20.38
C THR A 146 31.41 16.67 -19.09
N HIS A 147 32.05 16.41 -17.93
CA HIS A 147 31.50 16.81 -16.65
C HIS A 147 31.99 18.20 -16.24
N LYS A 148 31.10 19.20 -16.36
CA LYS A 148 31.38 20.61 -16.01
C LYS A 148 31.20 20.95 -14.53
N ARG A 149 30.68 20.02 -13.71
CA ARG A 149 30.46 20.28 -12.28
C ARG A 149 31.78 20.14 -11.53
N SER A 150 32.02 21.07 -10.61
CA SER A 150 33.19 20.98 -9.74
C SER A 150 33.01 19.85 -8.72
N ARG A 151 34.11 19.28 -8.24
CA ARG A 151 34.09 18.28 -7.17
C ARG A 151 33.31 18.75 -5.94
N ASN A 152 33.48 20.02 -5.57
CA ASN A 152 32.82 20.62 -4.42
C ASN A 152 31.29 20.66 -4.59
N GLU A 153 30.79 20.95 -5.81
CA GLU A 153 29.36 20.93 -6.11
C GLU A 153 28.76 19.52 -5.97
N LEU A 154 29.50 18.49 -6.41
CA LEU A 154 29.06 17.09 -6.28
C LEU A 154 29.08 16.63 -4.82
N GLU A 155 30.08 17.03 -4.04
CA GLU A 155 30.15 16.71 -2.60
C GLU A 155 29.06 17.41 -1.79
N GLU A 156 28.63 18.61 -2.20
CA GLU A 156 27.52 19.34 -1.56
C GLU A 156 26.14 18.79 -1.95
N GLU A 157 25.97 18.35 -3.20
CA GLU A 157 24.77 17.64 -3.67
C GLU A 157 24.63 16.27 -2.99
N ASN A 158 25.73 15.53 -2.82
CA ASN A 158 25.74 14.29 -2.06
C ASN A 158 25.37 14.53 -0.60
N ARG A 159 25.98 15.53 0.07
CA ARG A 159 25.60 15.89 1.45
C ARG A 159 24.12 16.28 1.58
N SER A 160 23.61 17.02 0.59
CA SER A 160 22.18 17.39 0.55
C SER A 160 21.28 16.17 0.35
N SER A 161 21.73 15.18 -0.42
CA SER A 161 21.01 13.93 -0.68
C SER A 161 21.06 12.99 0.53
N ASP A 162 22.20 12.91 1.21
CA ASP A 162 22.39 12.10 2.42
C ASP A 162 21.49 12.61 3.56
N GLY A 163 21.38 13.94 3.74
CA GLY A 163 20.46 14.51 4.72
C GLY A 163 18.98 14.22 4.45
N HIS A 164 18.58 14.11 3.16
CA HIS A 164 17.23 13.66 2.80
C HIS A 164 17.06 12.15 3.02
N SER A 165 18.11 11.36 2.78
CA SER A 165 18.11 9.92 3.00
C SER A 165 17.92 9.58 4.47
N GLU A 166 18.63 10.24 5.40
CA GLU A 166 18.49 10.00 6.83
C GLU A 166 17.07 10.30 7.34
N CYS A 167 16.43 11.37 6.85
CA CYS A 167 15.05 11.71 7.19
C CYS A 167 14.06 10.65 6.64
N CYS A 168 14.28 10.17 5.41
CA CYS A 168 13.48 9.11 4.82
C CYS A 168 13.72 7.75 5.48
N GLU A 169 14.93 7.45 5.93
CA GLU A 169 15.32 6.17 6.53
C GLU A 169 14.64 5.97 7.88
N GLY A 170 14.52 7.02 8.69
CA GLY A 170 13.71 6.97 9.93
C GLY A 170 12.25 6.63 9.67
N SER A 171 11.65 7.19 8.61
CA SER A 171 10.27 6.88 8.20
C SER A 171 10.14 5.43 7.69
N TRP A 172 11.12 4.94 6.93
CA TRP A 172 11.11 3.57 6.40
C TRP A 172 11.33 2.52 7.49
N LEU A 173 12.20 2.78 8.46
CA LEU A 173 12.43 1.87 9.59
C LEU A 173 11.19 1.77 10.47
N THR A 174 10.54 2.89 10.76
CA THR A 174 9.28 2.89 11.53
C THR A 174 8.16 2.17 10.77
N GLU A 175 8.01 2.42 9.46
CA GLU A 175 7.04 1.69 8.63
C GLU A 175 7.34 0.18 8.59
N ARG A 176 8.61 -0.21 8.50
CA ARG A 176 9.05 -1.61 8.54
C ARG A 176 8.76 -2.28 9.87
N GLU A 177 9.02 -1.62 10.99
CA GLU A 177 8.70 -2.13 12.32
C GLU A 177 7.19 -2.23 12.53
N CYS A 178 6.42 -1.24 12.07
CA CYS A 178 4.96 -1.32 12.04
C CYS A 178 4.47 -2.51 11.20
N TRP A 179 5.08 -2.76 10.05
CA TRP A 179 4.72 -3.89 9.19
C TRP A 179 5.06 -5.23 9.84
N LYS A 180 6.22 -5.36 10.48
CA LYS A 180 6.58 -6.54 11.28
C LYS A 180 5.62 -6.75 12.43
N ALA A 181 5.30 -5.70 13.20
CA ALA A 181 4.36 -5.77 14.30
C ALA A 181 2.97 -6.20 13.81
N ARG A 182 2.49 -5.63 12.70
CA ARG A 182 1.22 -6.02 12.07
C ARG A 182 1.22 -7.48 11.60
N THR A 183 2.34 -7.92 11.03
CA THR A 183 2.52 -9.31 10.61
C THR A 183 2.51 -10.22 11.83
N ASN A 184 3.33 -9.96 12.84
CA ASN A 184 3.38 -10.72 14.08
C ASN A 184 2.04 -10.77 14.83
N LEU A 185 1.28 -9.68 14.77
CA LEU A 185 -0.09 -9.65 15.29
C LEU A 185 -0.92 -10.67 14.55
N TYR A 186 -1.13 -10.49 13.23
CA TYR A 186 -1.82 -11.45 12.36
C TYR A 186 -1.36 -12.88 12.59
N VAL A 187 -0.11 -13.06 12.99
CA VAL A 187 0.56 -14.31 13.24
C VAL A 187 0.15 -15.10 14.46
N GLU A 188 0.05 -14.47 15.63
CA GLU A 188 -0.16 -15.14 16.94
C GLU A 188 -1.47 -15.92 17.12
N ASP A 189 -2.12 -16.02 16.02
CA ASP A 189 -3.43 -15.55 15.92
C ASP A 189 -3.97 -16.65 15.00
N LEU A 190 -3.25 -17.12 13.94
CA LEU A 190 -3.68 -18.40 13.27
C LEU A 190 -3.73 -19.50 14.29
N ARG A 191 -2.74 -19.41 15.15
CA ARG A 191 -2.43 -20.36 16.19
C ARG A 191 -3.63 -20.53 17.10
N GLU A 192 -4.30 -19.46 17.51
CA GLU A 192 -5.47 -19.57 18.39
C GLU A 192 -6.70 -20.14 17.66
N GLN A 193 -7.00 -19.72 16.43
CA GLN A 193 -8.15 -20.28 15.69
C GLN A 193 -7.96 -21.78 15.42
N LEU A 194 -6.74 -22.18 15.03
CA LEU A 194 -6.38 -23.59 14.85
C LEU A 194 -6.52 -24.36 16.15
N ASN A 195 -5.97 -23.85 17.26
CA ASN A 195 -6.08 -24.47 18.58
C ASN A 195 -7.54 -24.62 19.02
N HIS A 196 -8.38 -23.61 18.80
CA HIS A 196 -9.80 -23.66 19.13
C HIS A 196 -10.53 -24.74 18.31
N ARG A 197 -10.26 -24.81 17.01
CA ARG A 197 -10.84 -25.82 16.11
C ARG A 197 -10.39 -27.23 16.50
N GLU A 198 -9.12 -27.41 16.86
CA GLU A 198 -8.59 -28.70 17.30
C GLU A 198 -9.27 -29.17 18.60
N LYS A 199 -9.43 -28.27 19.58
CA LYS A 199 -10.16 -28.57 20.82
C LYS A 199 -11.61 -29.00 20.55
N ARG A 200 -12.31 -28.33 19.63
CA ARG A 200 -13.68 -28.72 19.22
C ARG A 200 -13.72 -30.09 18.56
N ARG A 201 -12.75 -30.42 17.71
CA ARG A 201 -12.67 -31.75 17.08
C ARG A 201 -12.41 -32.85 18.11
N LYS A 202 -11.52 -32.64 19.07
CA LYS A 202 -11.25 -33.60 20.16
C LYS A 202 -12.48 -33.88 21.00
N LYS A 203 -13.26 -32.84 21.34
CA LYS A 203 -14.52 -33.00 22.09
C LYS A 203 -15.56 -33.81 21.31
N GLY A 204 -15.83 -33.45 20.06
CA GLY A 204 -16.81 -34.18 19.23
C GLY A 204 -16.37 -35.61 18.90
N HIS A 205 -15.07 -35.87 18.76
CA HIS A 205 -14.55 -37.21 18.54
C HIS A 205 -14.67 -38.10 19.78
N ALA A 206 -14.39 -37.56 20.98
CA ALA A 206 -14.62 -38.28 22.23
C ALA A 206 -16.11 -38.61 22.43
N ASP A 207 -17.01 -37.66 22.18
CA ASP A 207 -18.45 -37.87 22.29
C ASP A 207 -18.94 -38.92 21.27
N ALA A 208 -18.43 -38.89 20.03
CA ALA A 208 -18.77 -39.88 18.99
C ALA A 208 -18.28 -41.29 19.34
N LEU A 209 -17.10 -41.42 19.96
CA LEU A 209 -16.58 -42.71 20.44
C LEU A 209 -17.42 -43.29 21.59
N LEU A 210 -17.95 -42.44 22.48
CA LEU A 210 -18.85 -42.87 23.55
C LEU A 210 -20.21 -43.35 23.01
N HIS A 211 -20.73 -42.72 21.95
CA HIS A 211 -22.05 -43.07 21.40
C HIS A 211 -22.07 -44.27 20.45
N THR A 212 -20.93 -44.64 19.85
CA THR A 212 -20.91 -45.68 18.81
C THR A 212 -20.77 -47.11 19.34
N ASN A 213 -20.72 -47.36 20.65
CA ASN A 213 -20.42 -48.68 21.24
C ASN A 213 -19.13 -49.35 20.71
N MET A 214 -18.35 -48.65 19.87
CA MET A 214 -17.08 -49.10 19.29
C MET A 214 -15.91 -48.90 20.27
N GLY A 215 -16.17 -48.28 21.42
CA GLY A 215 -15.21 -47.94 22.46
C GLY A 215 -15.24 -48.85 23.68
N GLN A 216 -15.92 -50.01 23.64
CA GLN A 216 -15.64 -51.05 24.63
C GLN A 216 -14.27 -51.64 24.28
N VAL A 217 -13.22 -50.95 24.72
CA VAL A 217 -11.86 -51.50 24.75
C VAL A 217 -12.01 -52.84 25.46
N PHE A 218 -11.73 -53.93 24.74
CA PHE A 218 -11.64 -55.27 25.30
C PHE A 218 -10.57 -55.20 26.40
N THR A 219 -11.00 -54.90 27.63
CA THR A 219 -10.12 -54.96 28.78
C THR A 219 -9.75 -56.42 28.92
N SER A 220 -8.45 -56.69 28.98
CA SER A 220 -7.79 -57.97 28.74
C SER A 220 -8.26 -59.16 29.59
N LYS A 221 -9.20 -58.97 30.51
CA LYS A 221 -9.73 -60.04 31.36
C LYS A 221 -10.66 -61.01 30.65
N GLU A 222 -11.30 -60.60 29.54
CA GLU A 222 -12.17 -61.50 28.76
C GLU A 222 -11.41 -62.31 27.70
N PHE A 223 -10.16 -61.95 27.39
CA PHE A 223 -9.37 -62.62 26.35
C PHE A 223 -8.82 -63.99 26.76
N TRP A 224 -8.79 -64.32 28.05
CA TRP A 224 -8.17 -65.54 28.58
C TRP A 224 -9.13 -66.69 28.89
N LYS A 225 -10.38 -66.63 28.40
CA LYS A 225 -11.39 -67.67 28.65
C LYS A 225 -11.67 -68.61 27.45
N LEU A 226 -10.81 -68.61 26.43
CA LEU A 226 -10.86 -69.57 25.32
C LEU A 226 -9.75 -70.61 25.43
#